data_AF-A0A2V9TTK5-F1
#
_entry.id   AF-A0A2V9TTK5-F1
#
_cell.length_a   1.000
_cell.length_b   1.000
_cell.length_c   1.000
_cell.angle_alpha   90.00
_cell.angle_beta   90.00
_cell.angle_gamma   90.00
#
_symmetry.space_group_name_H-M   'P 1'
#
loop_
_entity.id
_entity.type
_entity.pdbx_description
1 polymer ?
#
loop_
_entity_poly.entity_id
_entity_poly.type
_entity_poly.pdbx_seq_one_letter_code
_entity_poly.pdbx_strand_id
1 'polypeptide(L)'
;MKKALFVLLAIFAVAGFAMAQITTTSTDVLGAHLNYGRGCAACHAPHSGAYGNGAAKTAYANAGVHALWGQDLGSLVGQSLQFGDASGGWTETLPGLDATTPDTNITECLSCHDGNLAKGAMMKNAVFETLPSSYGKYNSIPTLLGADGSSTGNYLNDHPVGLNAKVSCGGTYDWDCTIVNGAITYPAGTKMYQFVQNYGFFVRTSAYNGSPVVTCTSCHHQHVMNVSVVKTGASSGLPAGSYATMFFVRGPYNPGSTTPNSNQTAQFCRQCHGGEANEMNGSTAGTTF
;
A
#
# COMPACT_ATOMS: atom_id res chain seq x y z
N MET A 1 21.47 18.40 -39.98
CA MET A 1 21.71 16.96 -39.80
C MET A 1 22.24 16.59 -38.40
N LYS A 2 23.39 17.13 -37.93
CA LYS A 2 23.96 16.76 -36.60
C LYS A 2 23.04 17.04 -35.41
N LYS A 3 22.29 18.15 -35.41
CA LYS A 3 21.32 18.50 -34.34
C LYS A 3 20.11 17.57 -34.30
N ALA A 4 19.55 17.21 -35.46
CA ALA A 4 18.42 16.28 -35.55
C ALA A 4 18.80 14.86 -35.09
N LEU A 5 20.02 14.41 -35.43
CA LEU A 5 20.53 13.11 -34.97
C LEU A 5 20.73 13.07 -33.45
N PHE A 6 21.22 14.17 -32.85
CA PHE A 6 21.39 14.29 -31.40
C PHE A 6 20.04 14.29 -30.65
N VAL A 7 19.04 14.99 -31.19
CA VAL A 7 17.68 14.99 -30.65
C VAL A 7 17.05 13.60 -30.73
N LEU A 8 17.22 12.91 -31.86
CA LEU A 8 16.78 11.51 -32.01
C LEU A 8 17.49 10.57 -31.03
N LEU A 9 18.80 10.70 -30.85
CA LEU A 9 19.55 9.87 -29.90
C LEU A 9 19.10 10.11 -28.46
N ALA A 10 18.82 11.36 -28.08
CA ALA A 10 18.29 11.70 -26.77
C ALA A 10 16.87 11.13 -26.56
N ILE A 11 16.00 11.20 -27.56
CA ILE A 11 14.65 10.61 -27.51
C ILE A 11 14.74 9.08 -27.36
N PHE A 12 15.60 8.42 -28.13
CA PHE A 12 15.78 6.97 -28.02
C PHE A 12 16.45 6.53 -26.71
N ALA A 13 17.40 7.31 -26.18
CA ALA A 13 18.01 7.04 -24.88
C ALA A 13 16.96 7.15 -23.76
N VAL A 14 16.16 8.22 -23.73
CA VAL A 14 15.09 8.42 -22.73
C VAL A 14 14.02 7.33 -22.83
N ALA A 15 13.62 6.94 -24.05
CA ALA A 15 12.69 5.83 -24.27
C ALA A 15 13.28 4.48 -23.80
N GLY A 16 14.58 4.26 -23.98
CA GLY A 16 15.29 3.05 -23.52
C GLY A 16 15.32 2.92 -21.99
N PHE A 17 15.52 4.01 -21.26
CA PHE A 17 15.50 4.00 -19.79
C PHE A 17 14.09 3.78 -19.21
N ALA A 18 13.03 4.23 -19.90
CA ALA A 18 11.65 4.01 -19.47
C ALA A 18 11.15 2.56 -19.69
N MET A 19 11.75 1.84 -20.66
CA MET A 19 11.41 0.44 -20.99
C MET A 19 12.17 -0.59 -20.13
N ALA A 20 13.27 -0.19 -19.47
CA ALA A 20 14.18 -1.10 -18.76
C ALA A 20 13.56 -1.83 -17.56
N GLN A 21 12.34 -1.47 -17.17
CA GLN A 21 11.61 -2.11 -16.07
C GLN A 21 10.17 -2.47 -16.38
N ILE A 22 9.77 -2.43 -17.66
CA ILE A 22 8.55 -3.09 -18.07
C ILE A 22 8.83 -4.60 -17.98
N THR A 23 8.29 -5.23 -16.96
CA THR A 23 8.48 -6.66 -16.71
C THR A 23 7.37 -7.45 -17.40
N THR A 24 7.71 -8.66 -17.83
CA THR A 24 6.71 -9.70 -18.07
C THR A 24 6.74 -10.62 -16.87
N THR A 25 5.63 -10.70 -16.13
CA THR A 25 5.54 -11.56 -14.95
C THR A 25 5.44 -13.01 -15.41
N SER A 26 6.51 -13.79 -15.24
CA SER A 26 6.50 -15.24 -15.41
C SER A 26 6.07 -15.98 -14.13
N THR A 27 5.84 -15.25 -13.04
CA THR A 27 5.47 -15.74 -11.71
C THR A 27 4.10 -15.20 -11.30
N ASP A 28 3.39 -15.94 -10.45
CA ASP A 28 2.10 -15.53 -9.88
C ASP A 28 2.19 -14.16 -9.18
N VAL A 29 1.14 -13.35 -9.36
CA VAL A 29 1.14 -11.92 -8.98
C VAL A 29 1.05 -11.70 -7.47
N LEU A 30 0.67 -12.71 -6.70
CA LEU A 30 0.39 -12.58 -5.27
C LEU A 30 1.63 -12.67 -4.37
N GLY A 31 2.81 -13.03 -4.91
CA GLY A 31 4.15 -12.91 -4.29
C GLY A 31 4.40 -13.58 -2.93
N ALA A 32 3.65 -13.23 -1.87
CA ALA A 32 3.67 -13.82 -0.54
C ALA A 32 2.64 -14.95 -0.40
N HIS A 33 1.66 -15.01 -1.32
CA HIS A 33 0.86 -16.21 -1.55
C HIS A 33 1.48 -17.15 -2.59
N LEU A 34 2.69 -16.85 -3.05
CA LEU A 34 3.51 -17.74 -3.88
C LEU A 34 4.10 -18.88 -3.04
N ASN A 35 3.27 -19.45 -2.16
CA ASN A 35 3.48 -20.75 -1.55
C ASN A 35 3.24 -21.83 -2.61
N TYR A 36 4.07 -21.87 -3.66
CA TYR A 36 3.98 -22.89 -4.72
C TYR A 36 2.56 -23.09 -5.30
N GLY A 37 1.78 -22.01 -5.46
CA GLY A 37 0.41 -22.03 -5.99
C GLY A 37 -0.70 -22.27 -4.96
N ARG A 38 -0.39 -22.27 -3.65
CA ARG A 38 -1.36 -22.55 -2.58
C ARG A 38 -2.20 -21.34 -2.15
N GLY A 39 -1.85 -20.14 -2.59
CA GLY A 39 -2.71 -18.97 -2.46
C GLY A 39 -2.97 -18.56 -1.00
N CYS A 40 -4.13 -17.97 -0.75
CA CYS A 40 -4.59 -17.55 0.59
C CYS A 40 -4.59 -18.69 1.62
N ALA A 41 -4.85 -19.93 1.18
CA ALA A 41 -4.92 -21.11 2.05
C ALA A 41 -3.56 -21.50 2.66
N ALA A 42 -2.46 -21.01 2.09
CA ALA A 42 -1.12 -21.12 2.67
C ALA A 42 -1.01 -20.46 4.06
N CYS A 43 -1.81 -19.41 4.26
CA CYS A 43 -1.73 -18.53 5.42
C CYS A 43 -3.02 -18.54 6.25
N HIS A 44 -4.16 -18.86 5.63
CA HIS A 44 -5.47 -18.87 6.25
C HIS A 44 -6.11 -20.26 6.14
N ALA A 45 -6.49 -20.86 7.26
CA ALA A 45 -7.28 -22.09 7.23
C ALA A 45 -8.68 -21.78 6.65
N PRO A 46 -9.16 -22.46 5.61
CA PRO A 46 -10.52 -22.24 5.11
C PRO A 46 -11.53 -22.56 6.23
N HIS A 47 -12.37 -21.60 6.57
CA HIS A 47 -13.37 -21.74 7.63
C HIS A 47 -14.67 -21.02 7.28
N SER A 48 -15.80 -21.55 7.75
CA SER A 48 -17.11 -20.89 7.62
C SER A 48 -17.31 -19.88 8.75
N GLY A 49 -17.01 -18.60 8.47
CA GLY A 49 -17.17 -17.49 9.42
C GLY A 49 -16.29 -17.61 10.69
N ALA A 50 -16.50 -16.71 11.65
CA ALA A 50 -15.70 -16.65 12.89
C ALA A 50 -15.72 -17.96 13.70
N TYR A 51 -16.86 -18.66 13.71
CA TYR A 51 -17.05 -19.90 14.47
C TYR A 51 -16.28 -21.09 13.89
N GLY A 52 -16.19 -21.19 12.56
CA GLY A 52 -15.40 -22.23 11.90
C GLY A 52 -13.90 -22.10 12.17
N ASN A 53 -13.44 -20.91 12.54
CA ASN A 53 -12.05 -20.62 12.90
C ASN A 53 -11.74 -20.93 14.39
N GLY A 54 -12.71 -21.42 15.18
CA GLY A 54 -12.50 -21.85 16.57
C GLY A 54 -12.12 -20.73 17.55
N ALA A 55 -12.14 -19.48 17.12
CA ALA A 55 -11.72 -18.33 17.92
C ALA A 55 -12.77 -17.19 17.91
N ALA A 56 -14.04 -17.54 17.67
CA ALA A 56 -15.18 -16.66 17.92
C ALA A 56 -15.23 -16.28 19.41
N LYS A 57 -14.74 -15.09 19.77
CA LYS A 57 -14.73 -14.57 21.15
C LYS A 57 -15.73 -13.42 21.36
N THR A 58 -16.73 -13.32 20.50
CA THR A 58 -17.31 -12.04 20.03
C THR A 58 -18.19 -11.26 21.01
N ALA A 59 -18.04 -9.92 20.96
CA ALA A 59 -19.08 -8.91 21.21
C ALA A 59 -19.81 -8.44 19.91
N TYR A 60 -19.32 -8.81 18.72
CA TYR A 60 -19.90 -8.47 17.42
C TYR A 60 -20.90 -9.54 16.93
N ALA A 61 -22.18 -9.15 16.82
CA ALA A 61 -23.26 -10.10 16.50
C ALA A 61 -23.17 -10.73 15.09
N ASN A 62 -22.52 -10.07 14.13
CA ASN A 62 -22.47 -10.50 12.73
C ASN A 62 -21.17 -11.22 12.34
N ALA A 63 -20.28 -11.55 13.29
CA ALA A 63 -18.97 -12.15 13.00
C ALA A 63 -19.03 -13.50 12.24
N GLY A 64 -20.16 -14.21 12.32
CA GLY A 64 -20.42 -15.46 11.58
C GLY A 64 -21.17 -15.29 10.26
N VAL A 65 -21.63 -14.08 9.93
CA VAL A 65 -22.48 -13.78 8.77
C VAL A 65 -21.66 -13.20 7.61
N HIS A 66 -20.58 -12.50 7.91
CA HIS A 66 -19.66 -11.98 6.89
C HIS A 66 -18.60 -13.04 6.53
N ALA A 67 -18.30 -13.14 5.23
CA ALA A 67 -17.11 -13.86 4.79
C ALA A 67 -15.88 -13.17 5.39
N LEU A 68 -15.13 -13.91 6.21
CA LEU A 68 -13.92 -13.39 6.84
C LEU A 68 -12.73 -13.64 5.91
N TRP A 69 -11.92 -12.60 5.72
CA TRP A 69 -10.65 -12.68 5.00
C TRP A 69 -9.51 -13.18 5.91
N GLY A 70 -9.62 -12.91 7.22
CA GLY A 70 -8.69 -13.35 8.26
C GLY A 70 -9.41 -13.96 9.48
N GLN A 71 -8.92 -13.67 10.69
CA GLN A 71 -9.49 -14.17 11.94
C GLN A 71 -10.87 -13.53 12.26
N ASP A 72 -11.58 -14.12 13.24
CA ASP A 72 -12.64 -13.43 13.98
C ASP A 72 -12.25 -11.99 14.34
N LEU A 73 -12.98 -11.04 13.77
CA LEU A 73 -12.84 -9.61 14.01
C LEU A 73 -13.51 -9.16 15.30
N GLY A 74 -14.28 -10.01 15.97
CA GLY A 74 -15.07 -9.63 17.14
C GLY A 74 -14.27 -9.04 18.29
N SER A 75 -12.98 -9.38 18.42
CA SER A 75 -12.08 -8.77 19.41
C SER A 75 -11.55 -7.39 19.00
N LEU A 76 -11.62 -7.05 17.71
CA LEU A 76 -11.19 -5.77 17.15
C LEU A 76 -12.33 -4.74 17.14
N VAL A 77 -13.57 -5.18 16.86
CA VAL A 77 -14.72 -4.27 16.75
C VAL A 77 -14.91 -3.49 18.06
N GLY A 78 -14.99 -2.15 17.95
CA GLY A 78 -15.15 -1.22 19.06
C GLY A 78 -13.86 -0.88 19.81
N GLN A 79 -12.72 -1.48 19.43
CA GLN A 79 -11.41 -1.12 20.00
C GLN A 79 -10.92 0.19 19.41
N SER A 80 -10.35 1.04 20.27
CA SER A 80 -9.66 2.25 19.85
C SER A 80 -8.16 2.00 19.78
N LEU A 81 -7.60 2.09 18.58
CA LEU A 81 -6.17 1.97 18.33
C LEU A 81 -5.60 3.31 17.91
N GLN A 82 -4.33 3.58 18.23
CA GLN A 82 -3.65 4.81 17.87
C GLN A 82 -2.52 4.51 16.89
N PHE A 83 -2.68 4.93 15.64
CA PHE A 83 -1.69 4.76 14.57
C PHE A 83 -0.86 6.02 14.39
N GLY A 84 0.34 5.93 13.83
CA GLY A 84 1.14 7.10 13.46
C GLY A 84 2.38 7.26 14.33
N ASP A 85 2.59 8.46 14.91
CA ASP A 85 3.81 8.75 15.67
C ASP A 85 3.62 8.69 17.19
N ALA A 86 4.72 8.47 17.91
CA ALA A 86 4.76 8.40 19.36
C ALA A 86 4.42 9.72 20.08
N SER A 87 4.36 10.84 19.36
CA SER A 87 4.09 12.18 19.92
C SER A 87 2.64 12.63 19.79
N GLY A 88 1.80 11.90 19.06
CA GLY A 88 0.41 12.25 18.83
C GLY A 88 -0.16 11.54 17.61
N GLY A 89 -0.36 10.23 17.71
CA GLY A 89 -0.98 9.44 16.65
C GLY A 89 -2.48 9.70 16.46
N TRP A 90 -3.00 9.15 15.37
CA TRP A 90 -4.40 9.20 14.96
C TRP A 90 -5.16 8.04 15.60
N THR A 91 -6.08 8.39 16.50
CA THR A 91 -6.99 7.40 17.11
C THR A 91 -8.06 7.00 16.10
N GLU A 92 -8.23 5.69 15.93
CA GLU A 92 -9.26 5.06 15.14
C GLU A 92 -10.05 4.06 16.00
N THR A 93 -11.37 4.10 15.93
CA THR A 93 -12.24 3.15 16.62
C THR A 93 -12.78 2.17 15.60
N LEU A 94 -12.29 0.94 15.66
CA LEU A 94 -12.52 -0.05 14.61
C LEU A 94 -14.02 -0.40 14.48
N PRO A 95 -14.65 -0.12 13.33
CA PRO A 95 -16.05 -0.46 13.12
C PRO A 95 -16.22 -1.95 12.80
N GLY A 96 -17.46 -2.43 12.87
CA GLY A 96 -17.86 -3.73 12.29
C GLY A 96 -17.80 -3.73 10.76
N LEU A 97 -17.80 -4.91 10.15
CA LEU A 97 -17.74 -5.07 8.69
C LEU A 97 -19.02 -4.64 7.94
N ASP A 98 -20.09 -4.39 8.68
CA ASP A 98 -21.36 -3.85 8.20
C ASP A 98 -21.38 -2.32 8.11
N ALA A 99 -20.34 -1.64 8.63
CA ALA A 99 -20.22 -0.20 8.46
C ALA A 99 -19.94 0.15 6.99
N THR A 100 -20.34 1.36 6.59
CA THR A 100 -20.16 1.86 5.23
C THR A 100 -19.03 2.89 5.11
N THR A 101 -18.28 3.07 6.20
CA THR A 101 -17.19 4.05 6.29
C THR A 101 -15.86 3.41 5.86
N PRO A 102 -14.90 4.21 5.33
CA PRO A 102 -13.66 3.66 4.76
C PRO A 102 -12.75 2.89 5.73
N ASP A 103 -12.80 3.21 7.01
CA ASP A 103 -12.11 2.55 8.12
C ASP A 103 -12.52 1.08 8.34
N THR A 104 -13.63 0.62 7.75
CA THR A 104 -13.90 -0.83 7.62
C THR A 104 -12.74 -1.60 6.99
N ASN A 105 -12.03 -0.96 6.06
CA ASN A 105 -10.82 -1.51 5.47
C ASN A 105 -9.70 -1.74 6.49
N ILE A 106 -9.61 -0.89 7.52
CA ILE A 106 -8.62 -1.02 8.58
C ILE A 106 -8.95 -2.23 9.43
N THR A 107 -10.21 -2.37 9.87
CA THR A 107 -10.70 -3.57 10.57
C THR A 107 -10.39 -4.83 9.75
N GLU A 108 -10.70 -4.84 8.46
CA GLU A 108 -10.44 -5.97 7.56
C GLU A 108 -8.95 -6.32 7.48
N CYS A 109 -8.06 -5.34 7.28
CA CYS A 109 -6.62 -5.59 7.22
C CYS A 109 -6.08 -6.12 8.56
N LEU A 110 -6.56 -5.59 9.67
CA LEU A 110 -6.18 -6.05 11.00
C LEU A 110 -6.68 -7.47 11.31
N SER A 111 -7.67 -8.01 10.59
CA SER A 111 -8.03 -9.44 10.69
C SER A 111 -6.85 -10.39 10.37
N CYS A 112 -5.88 -9.90 9.60
CA CYS A 112 -4.70 -10.65 9.17
C CYS A 112 -3.39 -10.10 9.78
N HIS A 113 -3.35 -8.80 10.06
CA HIS A 113 -2.13 -8.08 10.44
C HIS A 113 -2.04 -7.69 11.91
N ASP A 114 -3.11 -7.84 12.70
CA ASP A 114 -3.09 -7.48 14.12
C ASP A 114 -2.40 -8.53 15.02
N GLY A 115 -1.16 -8.24 15.38
CA GLY A 115 -0.37 -9.05 16.30
C GLY A 115 -0.82 -9.00 17.76
N ASN A 116 -1.85 -8.22 18.15
CA ASN A 116 -2.21 -8.01 19.56
C ASN A 116 -3.54 -8.65 20.01
N LEU A 117 -4.65 -8.34 19.36
CA LEU A 117 -6.01 -8.68 19.80
C LEU A 117 -6.58 -9.86 19.01
N ALA A 118 -6.42 -9.88 17.68
CA ALA A 118 -6.90 -10.92 16.77
C ALA A 118 -5.87 -12.05 16.51
N LYS A 119 -5.20 -12.53 17.58
CA LYS A 119 -4.09 -13.51 17.57
C LYS A 119 -4.44 -14.96 17.15
N GLY A 120 -5.66 -15.24 16.65
CA GLY A 120 -6.22 -16.59 16.54
C GLY A 120 -5.80 -17.41 15.30
N ALA A 121 -5.85 -16.78 14.12
CA ALA A 121 -5.52 -17.40 12.83
C ALA A 121 -4.27 -16.75 12.22
N MET A 122 -3.60 -15.92 13.01
CA MET A 122 -2.35 -15.32 12.61
C MET A 122 -1.22 -16.31 12.84
N MET A 123 -0.50 -16.45 11.76
CA MET A 123 0.85 -16.94 11.69
C MET A 123 1.67 -16.23 12.77
N LYS A 124 2.15 -16.96 13.77
CA LYS A 124 3.21 -16.45 14.65
C LYS A 124 4.52 -16.37 13.86
N ASN A 125 4.57 -15.52 12.84
CA ASN A 125 5.68 -15.37 11.91
C ASN A 125 6.01 -16.65 11.10
N ALA A 126 5.02 -17.49 10.75
CA ALA A 126 5.24 -18.70 9.96
C ALA A 126 3.98 -19.15 9.19
N VAL A 127 4.13 -19.57 7.93
CA VAL A 127 3.07 -20.19 7.09
C VAL A 127 2.39 -21.41 7.76
N PHE A 128 1.15 -21.74 7.35
CA PHE A 128 0.22 -22.64 8.06
C PHE A 128 0.61 -24.08 7.75
N GLU A 129 1.18 -24.25 6.55
CA GLU A 129 1.74 -25.48 6.05
C GLU A 129 3.27 -25.42 6.13
N THR A 130 3.91 -26.57 6.29
CA THR A 130 5.38 -26.66 6.22
C THR A 130 5.84 -26.45 4.78
N LEU A 131 6.65 -25.43 4.53
CA LEU A 131 7.23 -25.17 3.19
C LEU A 131 8.42 -26.09 2.90
N PRO A 132 8.66 -26.44 1.62
CA PRO A 132 9.89 -27.07 1.19
C PRO A 132 11.15 -26.29 1.64
N SER A 133 12.24 -26.99 1.92
CA SER A 133 13.51 -26.40 2.38
C SER A 133 14.18 -25.44 1.38
N SER A 134 13.71 -25.42 0.13
CA SER A 134 14.11 -24.47 -0.92
C SER A 134 13.48 -23.09 -0.78
N TYR A 135 12.42 -22.95 0.02
CA TYR A 135 11.81 -21.66 0.31
C TYR A 135 12.75 -20.92 1.27
N GLY A 136 13.34 -19.82 0.79
CA GLY A 136 14.50 -19.16 1.39
C GLY A 136 14.43 -18.94 2.90
N LYS A 137 15.58 -18.67 3.52
CA LYS A 137 15.78 -18.60 4.99
C LYS A 137 14.88 -17.59 5.76
N TYR A 138 14.07 -16.81 5.08
CA TYR A 138 13.23 -15.74 5.64
C TYR A 138 11.75 -16.14 5.59
N ASN A 139 11.37 -17.16 6.39
CA ASN A 139 10.00 -17.63 6.57
C ASN A 139 9.16 -16.77 7.53
N SER A 140 9.72 -15.67 8.03
CA SER A 140 9.07 -14.75 8.96
C SER A 140 8.27 -13.70 8.19
N ILE A 141 6.94 -13.78 8.25
CA ILE A 141 6.03 -12.74 7.74
C ILE A 141 6.15 -11.54 8.70
N PRO A 142 6.79 -10.42 8.29
CA PRO A 142 7.26 -9.39 9.21
C PRO A 142 6.20 -8.33 9.58
N THR A 143 4.91 -8.67 9.54
CA THR A 143 3.83 -7.66 9.46
C THR A 143 2.76 -7.84 10.53
N LEU A 144 3.15 -8.18 11.77
CA LEU A 144 2.25 -8.20 12.91
C LEU A 144 2.27 -6.82 13.59
N LEU A 145 1.36 -5.94 13.15
CA LEU A 145 1.11 -4.63 13.75
C LEU A 145 0.69 -4.81 15.21
N GLY A 146 1.08 -3.92 16.11
CA GLY A 146 0.78 -4.10 17.53
C GLY A 146 1.61 -5.19 18.23
N ALA A 147 2.51 -5.90 17.55
CA ALA A 147 3.44 -6.86 18.16
C ALA A 147 4.76 -6.95 17.39
N ASP A 148 5.30 -5.78 17.05
CA ASP A 148 6.51 -5.56 16.25
C ASP A 148 7.84 -5.81 17.00
N GLY A 149 7.77 -6.15 18.28
CA GLY A 149 8.92 -6.41 19.14
C GLY A 149 9.28 -5.26 20.10
N SER A 150 8.58 -4.11 20.06
CA SER A 150 8.74 -3.08 21.08
C SER A 150 7.88 -3.38 22.32
N SER A 151 6.56 -3.31 22.16
CA SER A 151 5.57 -3.51 23.20
C SER A 151 4.27 -3.99 22.57
N THR A 152 3.59 -4.90 23.26
CA THR A 152 2.28 -5.41 22.80
C THR A 152 1.25 -4.27 22.76
N GLY A 153 0.54 -4.15 21.65
CA GLY A 153 -0.42 -3.08 21.36
C GLY A 153 0.17 -1.78 20.83
N ASN A 154 1.44 -1.77 20.42
CA ASN A 154 2.05 -0.57 19.84
C ASN A 154 1.79 -0.47 18.32
N TYR A 155 1.10 0.60 17.90
CA TYR A 155 0.89 0.97 16.49
C TYR A 155 1.46 2.37 16.18
N LEU A 156 2.20 2.96 17.12
CA LEU A 156 2.74 4.33 17.07
C LEU A 156 4.05 4.45 16.29
N ASN A 157 4.40 3.42 15.54
CA ASN A 157 5.47 3.41 14.54
C ASN A 157 4.97 2.98 13.16
N ASP A 158 3.66 2.79 13.02
CA ASP A 158 3.01 2.48 11.75
C ASP A 158 2.62 3.77 11.01
N HIS A 159 2.38 3.65 9.70
CA HIS A 159 1.82 4.79 8.96
C HIS A 159 0.43 5.16 9.50
N PRO A 160 0.08 6.46 9.52
CA PRO A 160 -1.23 6.90 9.95
C PRO A 160 -2.34 6.28 9.10
N VAL A 161 -3.32 5.66 9.76
CA VAL A 161 -4.58 5.23 9.14
C VAL A 161 -5.75 5.61 10.03
N GLY A 162 -6.90 5.88 9.42
CA GLY A 162 -8.15 6.20 10.11
C GLY A 162 -8.90 7.36 9.47
N LEU A 163 -10.15 7.55 9.89
CA LEU A 163 -11.03 8.62 9.43
C LEU A 163 -10.51 10.02 9.82
N ASN A 164 -9.62 10.09 10.81
CA ASN A 164 -8.93 11.31 11.22
C ASN A 164 -7.55 11.49 10.56
N ALA A 165 -7.00 10.44 9.94
CA ALA A 165 -5.74 10.50 9.18
C ALA A 165 -6.00 11.15 7.80
N LYS A 166 -6.25 12.46 7.82
CA LYS A 166 -6.62 13.25 6.63
C LYS A 166 -5.37 13.71 5.89
N VAL A 167 -5.39 13.56 4.57
CA VAL A 167 -4.39 14.20 3.70
C VAL A 167 -4.80 15.66 3.48
N SER A 168 -3.84 16.56 3.57
CA SER A 168 -4.02 18.00 3.34
C SER A 168 -3.10 18.50 2.21
N CYS A 169 -3.54 19.55 1.52
CA CYS A 169 -2.74 20.29 0.55
C CYS A 169 -2.22 21.59 1.19
N GLY A 170 -1.08 22.09 0.73
CA GLY A 170 -0.41 23.29 1.23
C GLY A 170 0.31 23.08 2.56
N GLY A 171 0.22 24.08 3.45
CA GLY A 171 0.83 24.03 4.79
C GLY A 171 2.35 24.20 4.78
N THR A 172 3.02 23.67 5.81
CA THR A 172 4.47 23.80 6.03
C THR A 172 5.31 23.25 4.86
N TYR A 173 4.78 22.28 4.12
CA TYR A 173 5.45 21.60 3.02
C TYR A 173 5.03 22.12 1.63
N ASP A 174 4.18 23.15 1.58
CA ASP A 174 3.72 23.83 0.37
C ASP A 174 3.20 22.87 -0.74
N TRP A 175 2.59 21.74 -0.37
CA TRP A 175 2.14 20.75 -1.35
C TRP A 175 1.01 21.30 -2.23
N ASP A 176 1.32 21.64 -3.48
CA ASP A 176 0.44 22.39 -4.39
C ASP A 176 -0.63 21.54 -5.09
N CYS A 177 -1.34 20.73 -4.30
CA CYS A 177 -2.56 20.03 -4.69
C CYS A 177 -3.83 20.80 -4.29
N THR A 178 -4.99 20.29 -4.69
CA THR A 178 -6.30 20.76 -4.26
C THR A 178 -7.17 19.58 -3.87
N ILE A 179 -8.01 19.73 -2.85
CA ILE A 179 -8.97 18.69 -2.46
C ILE A 179 -10.35 19.06 -2.99
N VAL A 180 -10.95 18.16 -3.77
CA VAL A 180 -12.31 18.32 -4.31
C VAL A 180 -13.11 17.07 -3.97
N ASN A 181 -14.19 17.21 -3.21
CA ASN A 181 -15.07 16.10 -2.81
C ASN A 181 -14.32 14.90 -2.19
N GLY A 182 -13.31 15.17 -1.36
CA GLY A 182 -12.49 14.13 -0.73
C GLY A 182 -11.47 13.46 -1.64
N ALA A 183 -11.28 13.93 -2.87
CA ALA A 183 -10.23 13.47 -3.78
C ALA A 183 -9.09 14.50 -3.86
N ILE A 184 -7.85 14.00 -3.89
CA ILE A 184 -6.67 14.81 -4.20
C ILE A 184 -6.67 15.08 -5.70
N THR A 185 -6.62 16.35 -6.07
CA THR A 185 -6.56 16.84 -7.43
C THR A 185 -5.32 17.71 -7.61
N TYR A 186 -4.82 17.76 -8.84
CA TYR A 186 -3.59 18.45 -9.19
C TYR A 186 -3.88 19.30 -10.43
N PRO A 187 -4.33 20.55 -10.25
CA PRO A 187 -4.67 21.43 -11.37
C PRO A 187 -3.51 21.59 -12.36
N ALA A 188 -3.82 21.73 -13.64
CA ALA A 188 -2.79 21.94 -14.66
C ALA A 188 -1.94 23.19 -14.33
N GLY A 189 -0.62 23.04 -14.44
CA GLY A 189 0.34 24.10 -14.13
C GLY A 189 0.92 24.06 -12.72
N THR A 190 0.41 23.23 -11.81
CA THR A 190 1.06 22.99 -10.51
C THR A 190 2.28 22.07 -10.67
N LYS A 191 3.19 22.12 -9.71
CA LYS A 191 4.36 21.23 -9.62
C LYS A 191 3.93 19.80 -9.32
N MET A 192 2.88 19.59 -8.52
CA MET A 192 2.28 18.27 -8.34
C MET A 192 1.72 17.72 -9.65
N TYR A 193 1.11 18.55 -10.50
CA TYR A 193 0.71 18.11 -11.84
C TYR A 193 1.92 17.62 -12.65
N GLN A 194 3.05 18.32 -12.60
CA GLN A 194 4.29 17.88 -13.25
C GLN A 194 4.81 16.56 -12.68
N PHE A 195 4.79 16.38 -11.35
CA PHE A 195 5.16 15.11 -10.72
C PHE A 195 4.29 13.95 -11.22
N VAL A 196 2.97 14.15 -11.33
CA VAL A 196 2.05 13.12 -11.87
C VAL A 196 2.35 12.84 -13.35
N GLN A 197 2.76 13.84 -14.13
CA GLN A 197 3.24 13.59 -15.50
C GLN A 197 4.58 12.83 -15.51
N ASN A 198 5.47 13.04 -14.55
CA ASN A 198 6.79 12.38 -14.54
C ASN A 198 6.77 10.96 -13.95
N TYR A 199 5.81 10.67 -13.07
CA TYR A 199 5.76 9.40 -12.32
C TYR A 199 4.36 8.79 -12.23
N GLY A 200 3.33 9.62 -12.09
CA GLY A 200 1.95 9.19 -11.88
C GLY A 200 1.50 9.20 -10.43
N PHE A 201 0.22 8.89 -10.24
CA PHE A 201 -0.44 8.87 -8.93
C PHE A 201 -1.21 7.55 -8.74
N PHE A 202 -0.58 6.63 -8.00
CA PHE A 202 -0.98 5.26 -7.71
C PHE A 202 -1.63 5.08 -6.34
N VAL A 203 -1.36 5.96 -5.37
CA VAL A 203 -2.03 5.91 -4.06
C VAL A 203 -3.53 6.20 -4.21
N ARG A 204 -4.35 5.58 -3.37
CA ARG A 204 -5.83 5.64 -3.46
C ARG A 204 -6.45 5.92 -2.11
N THR A 205 -6.47 7.19 -1.70
CA THR A 205 -7.21 7.59 -0.51
C THR A 205 -8.71 7.35 -0.67
N SER A 206 -9.41 7.22 0.46
CA SER A 206 -10.86 7.15 0.48
C SER A 206 -11.45 8.51 0.81
N ALA A 207 -12.59 8.86 0.22
CA ALA A 207 -13.28 10.10 0.56
C ALA A 207 -14.14 9.89 1.82
N TYR A 208 -13.97 10.76 2.82
CA TYR A 208 -14.80 10.79 4.02
C TYR A 208 -15.00 12.23 4.49
N ASN A 209 -16.27 12.65 4.65
CA ASN A 209 -16.65 14.01 5.05
C ASN A 209 -15.91 15.11 4.26
N GLY A 210 -15.82 14.94 2.94
CA GLY A 210 -15.16 15.88 2.03
C GLY A 210 -13.63 15.88 2.08
N SER A 211 -13.01 15.01 2.88
CA SER A 211 -11.55 14.89 3.01
C SER A 211 -11.05 13.54 2.48
N PRO A 212 -9.86 13.48 1.85
CA PRO A 212 -9.16 12.24 1.60
C PRO A 212 -8.60 11.69 2.92
N VAL A 213 -8.97 10.47 3.27
CA VAL A 213 -8.47 9.77 4.46
C VAL A 213 -7.56 8.60 4.08
N VAL A 214 -6.57 8.33 4.93
CA VAL A 214 -5.63 7.24 4.76
C VAL A 214 -6.18 5.97 5.42
N THR A 215 -6.20 4.88 4.66
CA THR A 215 -6.51 3.52 5.10
C THR A 215 -5.38 2.60 4.65
N CYS A 216 -5.37 1.34 5.08
CA CYS A 216 -4.36 0.37 4.68
C CYS A 216 -4.25 0.25 3.15
N THR A 217 -5.42 0.24 2.48
CA THR A 217 -5.49 0.17 1.02
C THR A 217 -5.26 1.51 0.32
N SER A 218 -4.91 2.58 1.02
CA SER A 218 -4.43 3.81 0.36
C SER A 218 -3.09 3.58 -0.32
N CYS A 219 -2.20 2.82 0.32
CA CYS A 219 -0.86 2.53 -0.19
C CYS A 219 -0.75 1.10 -0.74
N HIS A 220 -1.51 0.17 -0.17
CA HIS A 220 -1.41 -1.25 -0.50
C HIS A 220 -2.56 -1.76 -1.39
N HIS A 221 -2.25 -2.79 -2.18
CA HIS A 221 -3.20 -3.62 -2.90
C HIS A 221 -2.99 -5.07 -2.44
N GLN A 222 -3.85 -5.54 -1.55
CA GLN A 222 -3.77 -6.84 -0.88
C GLN A 222 -3.75 -8.07 -1.82
N HIS A 223 -3.99 -7.88 -3.12
CA HIS A 223 -4.05 -8.94 -4.13
C HIS A 223 -2.95 -8.83 -5.19
N VAL A 224 -2.01 -7.88 -5.04
CA VAL A 224 -1.02 -7.61 -6.07
C VAL A 224 0.30 -7.29 -5.40
N MET A 225 1.23 -8.25 -5.38
CA MET A 225 2.49 -8.12 -4.66
C MET A 225 3.67 -7.71 -5.52
N ASN A 226 3.78 -8.25 -6.73
CA ASN A 226 5.02 -8.17 -7.51
C ASN A 226 4.94 -7.34 -8.79
N VAL A 227 3.73 -6.88 -9.17
CA VAL A 227 3.53 -6.04 -10.36
C VAL A 227 2.62 -4.85 -10.08
N SER A 228 2.93 -3.68 -10.61
CA SER A 228 1.99 -2.56 -10.73
C SER A 228 1.70 -2.33 -12.21
N VAL A 229 0.43 -2.25 -12.58
CA VAL A 229 0.02 -2.06 -13.98
C VAL A 229 -0.26 -0.59 -14.23
N VAL A 230 0.54 0.02 -15.11
CA VAL A 230 0.29 1.34 -15.67
C VAL A 230 -0.55 1.16 -16.93
N LYS A 231 -1.77 1.72 -16.94
CA LYS A 231 -2.66 1.69 -18.10
C LYS A 231 -2.49 2.95 -18.94
N THR A 232 -2.74 2.85 -20.24
CA THR A 232 -2.77 4.00 -21.16
C THR A 232 -3.82 5.02 -20.70
N GLY A 233 -3.42 6.25 -20.37
CA GLY A 233 -4.34 7.30 -19.92
C GLY A 233 -3.67 8.40 -19.06
N ALA A 234 -4.45 9.40 -18.64
CA ALA A 234 -4.00 10.67 -18.05
C ALA A 234 -3.48 10.61 -16.59
N SER A 235 -3.46 9.44 -15.95
CA SER A 235 -3.16 9.29 -14.52
C SER A 235 -1.66 9.14 -14.20
N SER A 236 -0.83 9.01 -15.24
CA SER A 236 0.62 8.86 -15.16
C SER A 236 1.23 9.21 -16.51
N GLY A 237 2.40 9.86 -16.54
CA GLY A 237 3.19 9.93 -17.77
C GLY A 237 4.25 8.83 -17.89
N LEU A 238 4.15 7.77 -17.06
CA LEU A 238 4.85 6.52 -17.35
C LEU A 238 4.25 5.84 -18.58
N PRO A 239 5.07 5.17 -19.41
CA PRO A 239 4.57 4.29 -20.46
C PRO A 239 3.60 3.25 -19.90
N ALA A 240 2.58 2.91 -20.70
CA ALA A 240 1.71 1.79 -20.35
C ALA A 240 2.55 0.49 -20.29
N GLY A 241 2.37 -0.28 -19.22
CA GLY A 241 3.20 -1.46 -18.97
C GLY A 241 2.98 -2.07 -17.59
N SER A 242 3.64 -3.19 -17.37
CA SER A 242 3.72 -3.86 -16.07
C SER A 242 5.06 -3.53 -15.44
N TYR A 243 5.06 -2.95 -14.24
CA TYR A 243 6.25 -2.54 -13.51
C TYR A 243 6.44 -3.42 -12.29
N ALA A 244 7.68 -3.66 -11.88
CA ALA A 244 7.91 -4.38 -10.62
C ALA A 244 7.35 -3.58 -9.42
N THR A 245 6.70 -4.28 -8.50
CA THR A 245 6.39 -3.77 -7.15
C THR A 245 6.77 -4.80 -6.10
N MET A 246 6.77 -4.42 -4.83
CA MET A 246 6.96 -5.33 -3.69
C MET A 246 6.08 -4.86 -2.53
N PHE A 247 5.95 -5.69 -1.48
CA PHE A 247 5.18 -5.37 -0.26
C PHE A 247 3.73 -4.93 -0.53
N PHE A 248 3.13 -5.44 -1.61
CA PHE A 248 1.78 -5.09 -2.03
C PHE A 248 1.57 -3.61 -2.32
N VAL A 249 2.62 -2.86 -2.61
CA VAL A 249 2.53 -1.42 -2.88
C VAL A 249 1.81 -1.18 -4.23
N ARG A 250 0.90 -0.20 -4.27
CA ARG A 250 0.07 0.08 -5.47
C ARG A 250 0.85 0.58 -6.69
N GLY A 251 1.98 1.23 -6.49
CA GLY A 251 2.81 1.81 -7.55
C GLY A 251 4.06 0.99 -7.84
N PRO A 252 4.85 1.38 -8.85
CA PRO A 252 6.18 0.83 -9.10
C PRO A 252 7.08 0.99 -7.86
N TYR A 253 7.63 -0.13 -7.38
CA TYR A 253 8.50 -0.19 -6.21
C TYR A 253 9.46 -1.37 -6.35
N ASN A 254 10.71 -1.09 -6.75
CA ASN A 254 11.73 -2.10 -6.93
C ASN A 254 12.99 -1.78 -6.11
N PRO A 255 13.05 -2.18 -4.82
CA PRO A 255 14.22 -1.96 -3.98
C PRO A 255 15.46 -2.75 -4.46
N GLY A 256 15.27 -3.75 -5.33
CA GLY A 256 16.34 -4.51 -5.97
C GLY A 256 16.79 -3.95 -7.33
N SER A 257 16.33 -2.76 -7.74
CA SER A 257 16.76 -2.16 -9.02
C SER A 257 18.27 -1.94 -9.02
N THR A 258 18.95 -2.48 -10.03
CA THR A 258 20.37 -2.21 -10.29
C THR A 258 20.56 -1.02 -11.22
N THR A 259 19.49 -0.34 -11.64
CA THR A 259 19.60 0.83 -12.51
C THR A 259 20.30 1.96 -11.74
N PRO A 260 21.42 2.51 -12.26
CA PRO A 260 22.08 3.64 -11.64
C PRO A 260 21.12 4.81 -11.44
N ASN A 261 21.11 5.40 -10.25
CA ASN A 261 20.24 6.51 -9.85
C ASN A 261 18.74 6.19 -9.79
N SER A 262 18.36 4.90 -9.73
CA SER A 262 16.97 4.51 -9.51
C SER A 262 16.40 5.18 -8.26
N ASN A 263 15.22 5.80 -8.39
CA ASN A 263 14.58 6.57 -7.32
C ASN A 263 13.10 6.19 -7.13
N GLN A 264 12.64 5.08 -7.71
CA GLN A 264 11.24 4.65 -7.67
C GLN A 264 10.65 4.59 -6.27
N THR A 265 11.39 4.08 -5.29
CA THR A 265 10.97 4.04 -3.89
C THR A 265 10.65 5.43 -3.36
N ALA A 266 11.55 6.39 -3.59
CA ALA A 266 11.34 7.76 -3.15
C ALA A 266 10.13 8.38 -3.86
N GLN A 267 9.98 8.14 -5.17
CA GLN A 267 8.85 8.64 -5.94
C GLN A 267 7.52 8.04 -5.46
N PHE A 268 7.51 6.77 -5.04
CA PHE A 268 6.31 6.17 -4.46
C PHE A 268 5.88 6.92 -3.20
N CYS A 269 6.82 7.15 -2.26
CA CYS A 269 6.54 7.86 -1.00
C CYS A 269 6.04 9.29 -1.22
N ARG A 270 6.59 9.99 -2.21
CA ARG A 270 6.23 11.38 -2.55
C ARG A 270 4.79 11.58 -3.00
N GLN A 271 4.05 10.51 -3.27
CA GLN A 271 2.62 10.60 -3.58
C GLN A 271 1.77 10.98 -2.35
N CYS A 272 2.25 10.69 -1.13
CA CYS A 272 1.65 11.17 0.12
C CYS A 272 2.49 12.29 0.76
N HIS A 273 3.78 12.34 0.44
CA HIS A 273 4.75 13.36 0.86
C HIS A 273 5.06 14.29 -0.31
N GLY A 274 4.02 14.98 -0.80
CA GLY A 274 4.11 15.72 -2.05
C GLY A 274 5.07 16.90 -2.00
N GLY A 275 5.18 17.58 -0.85
CA GLY A 275 6.12 18.70 -0.64
C GLY A 275 7.59 18.30 -0.82
N GLU A 276 7.89 17.02 -0.63
CA GLU A 276 9.22 16.42 -0.75
C GLU A 276 9.54 15.96 -2.18
N ALA A 277 8.63 16.16 -3.14
CA ALA A 277 8.87 15.84 -4.54
C ALA A 277 9.95 16.75 -5.15
N ASN A 278 10.63 16.23 -6.19
CA ASN A 278 11.68 16.98 -6.89
C ASN A 278 11.13 18.28 -7.48
N GLU A 279 9.94 18.20 -8.06
CA GLU A 279 9.23 19.29 -8.70
C GLU A 279 8.92 20.41 -7.70
N MET A 280 8.50 20.04 -6.48
CA MET A 280 8.28 20.97 -5.36
C MET A 280 9.53 21.77 -5.01
N ASN A 281 10.69 21.14 -5.15
CA ASN A 281 12.00 21.72 -4.82
C ASN A 281 12.75 22.30 -6.04
N GLY A 282 12.06 22.52 -7.16
CA GLY A 282 12.63 23.16 -8.36
C GLY A 282 13.53 22.26 -9.21
N SER A 283 13.55 20.96 -8.93
CA SER A 283 14.27 19.97 -9.72
C SER A 283 13.39 19.40 -10.82
N THR A 284 13.98 19.18 -11.99
CA THR A 284 13.36 18.50 -13.14
C THR A 284 13.82 17.05 -13.28
N ALA A 285 14.48 16.51 -12.25
CA ALA A 285 14.93 15.13 -12.26
C ALA A 285 13.72 14.19 -12.26
N GLY A 286 13.47 13.56 -13.41
CA GLY A 286 12.43 12.56 -13.59
C GLY A 286 12.72 11.27 -12.82
N THR A 287 11.79 10.32 -12.94
CA THR A 287 11.97 8.99 -12.34
C THR A 287 12.95 8.17 -13.17
N THR A 288 13.97 7.62 -12.52
CA THR A 288 14.82 6.59 -13.10
C THR A 288 14.36 5.25 -12.56
N PHE A 289 14.03 4.34 -13.48
CA PHE A 289 13.52 3.01 -13.17
C PHE A 289 14.68 2.05 -13.01
#